data_AF-A0A956MZV7-F1
#
_entry.id   AF-A0A956MZV7-F1
#
_cell.length_a   1.000
_cell.length_b   1.000
_cell.length_c   1.000
_cell.angle_alpha   90.00
_cell.angle_beta   90.00
_cell.angle_gamma   90.00
#
_symmetry.space_group_name_H-M   'P 1'
#
loop_
_entity.id
_entity.type
_entity.pdbx_description
1 polymer ?
#
loop_
_entity_poly.entity_id
_entity_poly.type
_entity_poly.pdbx_seq_one_letter_code
_entity_poly.pdbx_strand_id
1 'polypeptide(L)'
;MFSKKIPLLVLASILSGSMLVGCSQTGNNVGQSENITAKQILQNEDARLAISMAIDKAQITDVILNNGSLPANVYVPEGLALDEDGKDYREIAGEMGFGFDKEKAAEHWKKAKDELGFDNTTLEFLTTDSDTSKQIGEYIQNQLEQNLEGLTIEIKQVPFKQKQQLESQGDFELLYSSWIADYPDPLTFLETFTTTGKFGSNSGYNSAEYNKLVDEAKNSLTLANSWKKFAEAEKVLLNDAYISPIYQSSSAYLEKST
;
A
#
# COMPACT_ATOMS: atom_id res chain seq x y z
N MET A 1 -24.21 -14.38 -41.08
CA MET A 1 -22.82 -14.07 -40.68
C MET A 1 -22.81 -12.65 -40.13
N PHE A 2 -23.08 -12.45 -38.83
CA PHE A 2 -22.78 -11.25 -38.03
C PHE A 2 -23.33 -11.51 -36.61
N SER A 3 -22.50 -12.14 -35.79
CA SER A 3 -22.68 -12.17 -34.33
C SER A 3 -21.34 -11.77 -33.74
N LYS A 4 -21.07 -10.46 -33.73
CA LYS A 4 -20.09 -9.92 -32.77
C LYS A 4 -20.89 -9.72 -31.49
N LYS A 5 -20.90 -10.76 -30.64
CA LYS A 5 -21.22 -10.57 -29.23
C LYS A 5 -20.23 -9.53 -28.72
N ILE A 6 -20.73 -8.34 -28.40
CA ILE A 6 -20.00 -7.39 -27.57
C ILE A 6 -19.73 -8.17 -26.28
N PRO A 7 -18.48 -8.50 -25.92
CA PRO A 7 -18.24 -9.07 -24.61
C PRO A 7 -18.69 -7.99 -23.64
N LEU A 8 -19.63 -8.35 -22.78
CA LEU A 8 -19.99 -7.57 -21.61
C LEU A 8 -18.67 -7.34 -20.88
N LEU A 9 -18.09 -6.15 -21.05
CA LEU A 9 -16.90 -5.74 -20.33
C LEU A 9 -17.38 -5.62 -18.89
N VAL A 10 -17.30 -6.72 -18.14
CA VAL A 10 -17.30 -6.65 -16.68
C VAL A 10 -16.09 -5.78 -16.39
N LEU A 11 -16.32 -4.50 -16.13
CA LEU A 11 -15.36 -3.63 -15.48
C LEU A 11 -15.07 -4.31 -14.15
N ALA A 12 -14.09 -5.22 -14.14
CA ALA A 12 -13.54 -5.76 -12.93
C ALA A 12 -12.99 -4.54 -12.21
N SER A 13 -13.68 -4.12 -11.14
CA SER A 13 -13.19 -3.04 -10.29
C SER A 13 -11.86 -3.50 -9.71
N ILE A 14 -10.75 -2.99 -10.25
CA ILE A 14 -9.43 -3.38 -9.78
C ILE A 14 -9.19 -2.65 -8.46
N LEU A 15 -9.37 -3.41 -7.37
CA LEU A 15 -9.11 -2.99 -6.01
C LEU A 15 -7.75 -3.53 -5.57
N SER A 16 -6.91 -2.66 -5.01
CA SER A 16 -5.65 -3.05 -4.35
C SER A 16 -5.78 -2.83 -2.85
N GLY A 17 -5.50 -3.87 -2.06
CA GLY A 17 -5.33 -3.77 -0.61
C GLY A 17 -3.89 -3.37 -0.30
N SER A 18 -3.70 -2.41 0.62
CA SER A 18 -2.39 -1.90 0.97
C SER A 18 -2.32 -1.49 2.44
N MET A 19 -1.13 -1.57 3.02
CA MET A 19 -0.83 -0.95 4.30
C MET A 19 -0.16 0.39 4.04
N LEU A 20 -0.72 1.46 4.60
CA LEU A 20 -0.07 2.77 4.62
C LEU A 20 0.82 2.87 5.85
N VAL A 21 1.99 3.46 5.63
CA VAL A 21 3.01 3.67 6.65
C VAL A 21 3.26 5.17 6.70
N GLY A 22 2.73 5.84 7.73
CA GLY A 22 2.85 7.30 7.81
C GLY A 22 2.14 7.88 9.01
N CYS A 23 2.57 9.06 9.44
CA CYS A 23 2.00 9.77 10.58
C CYS A 23 1.75 11.23 10.16
N SER A 24 0.48 11.59 10.00
CA SER A 24 0.08 12.98 9.73
C SER A 24 -0.70 13.53 10.93
N GLN A 25 0.05 13.95 11.94
CA GLN A 25 -0.34 14.84 13.05
C GLN A 25 -1.42 14.36 14.04
N THR A 26 -1.10 14.53 15.33
CA THR A 26 -2.00 14.57 16.50
C THR A 26 -2.37 13.29 17.24
N GLY A 27 -1.50 12.27 17.23
CA GLY A 27 -1.43 11.38 18.40
C GLY A 27 -0.95 12.20 19.60
N ASN A 28 -1.84 12.49 20.56
CA ASN A 28 -1.46 13.11 21.82
C ASN A 28 -0.27 12.35 22.42
N ASN A 29 0.77 13.09 22.82
CA ASN A 29 1.88 12.57 23.61
C ASN A 29 1.33 12.00 24.93
N VAL A 30 0.92 10.73 24.94
CA VAL A 30 0.65 10.02 26.18
C VAL A 30 2.00 9.63 26.76
N GLY A 31 2.50 10.47 27.66
CA GLY A 31 3.62 10.15 28.55
C GLY A 31 4.99 10.51 27.98
N GLN A 32 5.47 11.71 28.30
CA GLN A 32 6.91 11.98 28.25
C GLN A 32 7.63 11.24 29.38
N SER A 33 8.43 10.23 29.02
CA SER A 33 9.87 10.13 29.34
C SER A 33 10.42 8.78 28.83
N GLU A 34 11.56 8.80 28.12
CA GLU A 34 12.41 7.65 27.71
C GLU A 34 12.03 6.78 26.50
N ASN A 35 10.83 6.86 25.92
CA ASN A 35 10.45 6.02 24.75
C ASN A 35 10.39 6.79 23.43
N ILE A 36 10.89 6.18 22.35
CA ILE A 36 10.81 6.68 20.97
C ILE A 36 9.35 6.79 20.50
N THR A 37 9.01 7.84 19.75
CA THR A 37 7.66 8.00 19.18
C THR A 37 7.48 7.23 17.88
N ALA A 38 6.27 6.74 17.61
CA ALA A 38 5.91 6.15 16.32
C ALA A 38 6.27 7.05 15.14
N LYS A 39 6.04 8.36 15.27
CA LYS A 39 6.43 9.34 14.25
C LYS A 39 7.94 9.30 13.94
N GLN A 40 8.80 9.23 14.95
CA GLN A 40 10.26 9.15 14.74
C GLN A 40 10.65 7.86 14.02
N ILE A 41 10.02 6.74 14.38
CA ILE A 41 10.25 5.44 13.73
C ILE A 41 9.80 5.50 12.27
N LEU A 42 8.56 5.91 12.01
CA LEU A 42 7.98 5.89 10.67
C LEU A 42 8.56 6.98 9.74
N GLN A 43 9.26 7.98 10.27
CA GLN A 43 10.06 8.91 9.47
C GLN A 43 11.38 8.29 8.97
N ASN A 44 11.90 7.26 9.63
CA ASN A 44 13.09 6.54 9.19
C ASN A 44 12.75 5.57 8.03
N GLU A 45 13.51 5.67 6.93
CA GLU A 45 13.27 4.88 5.72
C GLU A 45 13.52 3.38 5.95
N ASP A 46 14.57 3.02 6.68
CA ASP A 46 14.85 1.61 7.00
C ASP A 46 13.73 0.99 7.84
N ALA A 47 13.14 1.72 8.79
CA ALA A 47 11.99 1.25 9.53
C ALA A 47 10.79 0.95 8.62
N ARG A 48 10.48 1.85 7.67
CA ARG A 48 9.38 1.66 6.71
C ARG A 48 9.64 0.48 5.75
N LEU A 49 10.86 0.38 5.24
CA LEU A 49 11.30 -0.73 4.40
C LEU A 49 11.20 -2.06 5.14
N ALA A 50 11.66 -2.12 6.39
CA ALA A 50 11.57 -3.31 7.23
C ALA A 50 10.12 -3.76 7.42
N ILE A 51 9.22 -2.83 7.75
CA ILE A 51 7.78 -3.10 7.92
C ILE A 51 7.18 -3.65 6.61
N SER A 52 7.54 -3.09 5.46
CA SER A 52 7.02 -3.55 4.16
C SER A 52 7.51 -4.95 3.77
N MET A 53 8.77 -5.26 4.06
CA MET A 53 9.40 -6.56 3.74
C MET A 53 9.07 -7.68 4.73
N ALA A 54 8.53 -7.35 5.91
CA ALA A 54 8.27 -8.31 6.99
C ALA A 54 6.96 -9.12 6.83
N ILE A 55 6.16 -8.87 5.79
CA ILE A 55 4.83 -9.48 5.63
C ILE A 55 4.83 -10.47 4.45
N ASP A 56 4.55 -11.75 4.71
CA ASP A 56 4.32 -12.73 3.66
C ASP A 56 2.90 -12.58 3.06
N LYS A 57 2.85 -11.92 1.92
CA LYS A 57 1.62 -11.56 1.22
C LYS A 57 0.91 -12.78 0.61
N ALA A 58 1.62 -13.87 0.33
CA ALA A 58 1.03 -15.06 -0.27
C ALA A 58 0.08 -15.77 0.70
N GLN A 59 0.40 -15.80 2.00
CA GLN A 59 -0.51 -16.36 3.01
C GLN A 59 -1.83 -15.58 3.11
N ILE A 60 -1.77 -14.25 2.93
CA ILE A 60 -2.98 -13.41 2.92
C ILE A 60 -3.87 -13.82 1.73
N THR A 61 -3.30 -14.00 0.54
CA THR A 61 -4.09 -14.31 -0.65
C THR A 61 -4.56 -15.75 -0.72
N ASP A 62 -3.71 -16.70 -0.33
CA ASP A 62 -3.95 -18.13 -0.56
C ASP A 62 -4.76 -18.77 0.57
N VAL A 63 -4.66 -18.24 1.79
CA VAL A 63 -5.29 -18.82 2.98
C VAL A 63 -6.40 -17.94 3.53
N ILE A 64 -6.13 -16.65 3.74
CA ILE A 64 -7.11 -15.74 4.37
C ILE A 64 -8.19 -15.34 3.37
N LEU A 65 -7.80 -14.83 2.19
CA LEU A 65 -8.73 -14.41 1.15
C LEU A 65 -9.28 -15.59 0.34
N ASN A 66 -8.39 -16.45 -0.15
CA ASN A 66 -8.68 -17.66 -0.92
C ASN A 66 -9.79 -17.47 -1.99
N ASN A 67 -9.73 -16.34 -2.71
CA ASN A 67 -10.76 -15.92 -3.67
C ASN A 67 -10.17 -15.58 -5.05
N GLY A 68 -8.93 -15.99 -5.30
CA GLY A 68 -8.16 -15.70 -6.52
C GLY A 68 -7.43 -14.36 -6.51
N SER A 69 -7.40 -13.63 -5.38
CA SER A 69 -6.56 -12.43 -5.23
C SER A 69 -5.08 -12.80 -5.38
N LEU A 70 -4.26 -11.85 -5.84
CA LEU A 70 -2.84 -12.05 -6.11
C LEU A 70 -1.98 -11.21 -5.16
N PRO A 71 -0.87 -11.74 -4.63
CA PRO A 71 0.02 -10.96 -3.79
C PRO A 71 0.61 -9.81 -4.61
N ALA A 72 0.65 -8.61 -4.04
CA ALA A 72 1.08 -7.42 -4.76
C ALA A 72 2.33 -6.81 -4.13
N ASN A 73 3.35 -6.57 -4.96
CA ASN A 73 4.52 -5.77 -4.58
C ASN A 73 4.54 -4.41 -5.29
N VAL A 74 3.63 -4.22 -6.24
CA VAL A 74 3.48 -2.98 -7.00
C VAL A 74 2.22 -2.23 -6.55
N TYR A 75 2.19 -0.93 -6.76
CA TYR A 75 1.03 -0.12 -6.36
C TYR A 75 -0.01 -0.06 -7.47
N VAL A 76 0.43 0.12 -8.72
CA VAL A 76 -0.44 0.06 -9.89
C VAL A 76 -0.66 -1.40 -10.27
N PRO A 77 -1.92 -1.88 -10.25
CA PRO A 77 -2.23 -3.29 -10.48
C PRO A 77 -2.03 -3.72 -11.94
N GLU A 78 -1.81 -5.01 -12.16
CA GLU A 78 -1.81 -5.62 -13.49
C GLU A 78 -3.22 -5.60 -14.10
N GLY A 79 -3.30 -5.48 -15.42
CA GLY A 79 -4.55 -5.45 -16.18
C GLY A 79 -5.29 -4.11 -16.14
N LEU A 80 -4.74 -3.08 -15.48
CA LEU A 80 -5.43 -1.80 -15.31
C LEU A 80 -5.47 -0.96 -16.59
N ALA A 81 -4.31 -0.79 -17.22
CA ALA A 81 -4.12 0.17 -18.30
C ALA A 81 -3.42 -0.52 -19.47
N LEU A 82 -4.13 -0.57 -20.60
CA LEU A 82 -3.69 -1.20 -21.83
C LEU A 82 -3.50 -0.15 -22.92
N ASP A 83 -2.43 -0.26 -23.70
CA ASP A 83 -2.20 0.60 -24.86
C ASP A 83 -3.08 0.18 -26.06
N GLU A 84 -2.95 0.88 -27.18
CA GLU A 84 -3.73 0.58 -28.40
C GLU A 84 -3.44 -0.81 -28.98
N ASP A 85 -2.27 -1.40 -28.67
CA ASP A 85 -1.88 -2.75 -29.06
C ASP A 85 -2.31 -3.81 -28.02
N GLY A 86 -2.90 -3.39 -26.90
CA GLY A 86 -3.32 -4.25 -25.80
C GLY A 86 -2.19 -4.63 -24.82
N LYS A 87 -1.05 -3.93 -24.85
CA LYS A 87 0.05 -4.15 -23.90
C LYS A 87 -0.20 -3.44 -22.60
N ASP A 88 0.13 -4.12 -21.50
CA ASP A 88 -0.10 -3.59 -20.16
C ASP A 88 0.99 -2.58 -19.75
N TYR A 89 0.60 -1.57 -18.96
CA TYR A 89 1.54 -0.68 -18.29
C TYR A 89 2.64 -1.41 -17.50
N ARG A 90 2.32 -2.56 -16.88
CA ARG A 90 3.28 -3.44 -16.19
C ARG A 90 4.37 -3.99 -17.11
N GLU A 91 4.17 -4.07 -18.43
CA GLU A 91 5.25 -4.44 -19.35
C GLU A 91 6.35 -3.37 -19.42
N ILE A 92 6.00 -2.10 -19.22
CA ILE A 92 6.97 -0.99 -19.18
C ILE A 92 7.59 -0.87 -17.79
N ALA A 93 6.75 -0.96 -16.77
CA ALA A 93 7.12 -0.64 -15.41
C ALA A 93 7.85 -1.80 -14.71
N GLY A 94 7.45 -3.03 -15.03
CA GLY A 94 7.95 -4.25 -14.42
C GLY A 94 7.56 -4.39 -12.94
N GLU A 95 8.08 -5.45 -12.33
CA GLU A 95 8.06 -5.64 -10.87
C GLU A 95 9.14 -4.76 -10.23
N MET A 96 8.77 -3.96 -9.23
CA MET A 96 9.70 -2.96 -8.67
C MET A 96 9.62 -2.75 -7.16
N GLY A 97 8.56 -3.19 -6.47
CA GLY A 97 8.49 -3.06 -5.02
C GLY A 97 9.08 -4.25 -4.29
N PHE A 98 9.28 -4.08 -2.99
CA PHE A 98 9.88 -5.11 -2.15
C PHE A 98 8.86 -6.20 -1.82
N GLY A 99 9.22 -7.43 -2.17
CA GLY A 99 8.52 -8.63 -1.70
C GLY A 99 8.88 -8.98 -0.27
N PHE A 100 8.26 -10.04 0.24
CA PHE A 100 8.61 -10.61 1.54
C PHE A 100 10.07 -11.07 1.56
N ASP A 101 10.86 -10.50 2.47
CA ASP A 101 12.26 -10.85 2.68
C ASP A 101 12.58 -10.65 4.17
N LYS A 102 12.37 -11.71 4.96
CA LYS A 102 12.55 -11.69 6.42
C LYS A 102 13.96 -11.24 6.83
N GLU A 103 14.99 -11.68 6.10
CA GLU A 103 16.38 -11.38 6.46
C GLU A 103 16.69 -9.89 6.26
N LYS A 104 16.30 -9.33 5.10
CA LYS A 104 16.45 -7.89 4.86
C LYS A 104 15.55 -7.06 5.76
N ALA A 105 14.33 -7.52 6.05
CA ALA A 105 13.45 -6.82 6.99
C ALA A 105 14.11 -6.67 8.37
N ALA A 106 14.72 -7.74 8.89
CA ALA A 106 15.44 -7.71 10.15
C ALA A 106 16.71 -6.83 10.08
N GLU A 107 17.43 -6.83 8.96
CA GLU A 107 18.60 -5.96 8.74
C GLU A 107 18.23 -4.47 8.80
N HIS A 108 17.23 -4.07 8.02
CA HIS A 108 16.75 -2.68 8.00
C HIS A 108 16.16 -2.27 9.35
N TRP A 109 15.43 -3.15 10.03
CA TRP A 109 14.89 -2.86 11.37
C TRP A 109 16.00 -2.64 12.40
N LYS A 110 17.03 -3.49 12.37
CA LYS A 110 18.21 -3.31 13.23
C LYS A 110 18.90 -1.98 12.95
N LYS A 111 19.08 -1.62 11.68
CA LYS A 111 19.66 -0.33 11.29
C LYS A 111 18.83 0.84 11.83
N ALA A 112 17.51 0.79 11.72
CA ALA A 112 16.63 1.80 12.30
C ALA A 112 16.74 1.88 13.83
N LYS A 113 16.84 0.74 14.53
CA LYS A 113 17.07 0.67 15.98
C LYS A 113 18.38 1.33 16.39
N ASP A 114 19.46 1.02 15.67
CA ASP A 114 20.80 1.56 15.93
C ASP A 114 20.84 3.09 15.67
N GLU A 115 20.20 3.56 14.60
CA GLU A 115 20.16 4.99 14.23
C GLU A 115 19.30 5.83 15.18
N LEU A 116 18.16 5.28 15.62
CA LEU A 116 17.19 6.01 16.43
C LEU A 116 17.35 5.76 17.94
N GLY A 117 18.14 4.76 18.34
CA GLY A 117 18.48 4.47 19.73
C GLY A 117 17.33 3.88 20.55
N PHE A 118 16.65 2.84 20.03
CA PHE A 118 15.58 2.15 20.76
C PHE A 118 15.72 0.63 20.70
N ASP A 119 15.30 -0.04 21.77
CA ASP A 119 15.25 -1.51 21.83
C ASP A 119 13.85 -2.07 21.56
N ASN A 120 12.83 -1.45 22.15
CA ASN A 120 11.44 -1.87 22.03
C ASN A 120 10.55 -0.68 21.64
N THR A 121 9.50 -0.96 20.90
CA THR A 121 8.51 0.04 20.53
C THR A 121 7.15 -0.60 20.26
N THR A 122 6.10 0.21 20.35
CA THR A 122 4.72 -0.18 20.04
C THR A 122 4.21 0.71 18.93
N LEU A 123 3.56 0.12 17.91
CA LEU A 123 2.86 0.85 16.86
C LEU A 123 1.38 0.46 16.80
N GLU A 124 0.50 1.45 16.67
CA GLU A 124 -0.94 1.25 16.45
C GLU A 124 -1.23 0.90 14.98
N PHE A 125 -2.01 -0.17 14.75
CA PHE A 125 -2.48 -0.58 13.42
C PHE A 125 -3.99 -0.37 13.28
N LEU A 126 -4.38 0.66 12.54
CA LEU A 126 -5.76 1.03 12.30
C LEU A 126 -6.37 0.18 11.16
N THR A 127 -7.48 -0.50 11.45
CA THR A 127 -8.23 -1.29 10.47
C THR A 127 -9.74 -1.23 10.73
N THR A 128 -10.53 -1.90 9.88
CA THR A 128 -11.99 -1.99 10.05
C THR A 128 -12.40 -3.17 10.92
N ASP A 129 -13.63 -3.15 11.39
CA ASP A 129 -14.27 -4.21 12.18
C ASP A 129 -14.88 -5.36 11.34
N SER A 130 -14.64 -5.38 10.02
CA SER A 130 -15.05 -6.50 9.16
C SER A 130 -14.22 -7.76 9.44
N ASP A 131 -14.82 -8.93 9.32
CA ASP A 131 -14.14 -10.20 9.66
C ASP A 131 -12.87 -10.43 8.83
N THR A 132 -12.91 -10.15 7.53
CA THR A 132 -11.73 -10.23 6.66
C THR A 132 -10.64 -9.24 7.11
N SER A 133 -10.98 -7.99 7.45
CA SER A 133 -10.00 -7.02 7.94
C SER A 133 -9.38 -7.42 9.28
N LYS A 134 -10.15 -8.07 10.16
CA LYS A 134 -9.63 -8.61 11.43
C LYS A 134 -8.59 -9.68 11.18
N GLN A 135 -8.91 -10.68 10.36
CA GLN A 135 -8.00 -11.78 10.05
C GLN A 135 -6.71 -11.28 9.38
N ILE A 136 -6.83 -10.35 8.42
CA ILE A 136 -5.66 -9.73 7.79
C ILE A 136 -4.84 -8.93 8.82
N GLY A 137 -5.50 -8.18 9.71
CA GLY A 137 -4.80 -7.39 10.71
C GLY A 137 -4.07 -8.22 11.75
N GLU A 138 -4.69 -9.29 12.25
CA GLU A 138 -4.06 -10.26 13.17
C GLU A 138 -2.86 -10.95 12.50
N TYR A 139 -2.98 -11.28 11.21
CA TYR A 139 -1.87 -11.85 10.46
C TYR A 139 -0.71 -10.86 10.28
N ILE A 140 -1.00 -9.60 9.90
CA ILE A 140 0.02 -8.55 9.77
C ILE A 140 0.70 -8.29 11.13
N GLN A 141 -0.06 -8.13 12.21
CA GLN A 141 0.50 -8.02 13.57
C GLN A 141 1.46 -9.17 13.85
N ASN A 142 1.03 -10.41 13.61
CA ASN A 142 1.84 -11.58 13.88
C ASN A 142 3.14 -11.62 13.04
N GLN A 143 3.07 -11.26 11.75
CA GLN A 143 4.23 -11.20 10.87
C GLN A 143 5.22 -10.12 11.31
N LEU A 144 4.74 -8.92 11.63
CA LEU A 144 5.57 -7.81 12.07
C LEU A 144 6.26 -8.14 13.40
N GLU A 145 5.53 -8.62 14.41
CA GLU A 145 6.10 -8.96 15.73
C GLU A 145 7.09 -10.14 15.67
N GLN A 146 6.85 -11.14 14.80
CA GLN A 146 7.77 -12.27 14.66
C GLN A 146 9.04 -11.95 13.88
N ASN A 147 8.98 -11.01 12.94
CA ASN A 147 10.09 -10.72 12.03
C ASN A 147 10.89 -9.50 12.47
N LEU A 148 10.30 -8.58 13.26
CA LEU A 148 10.92 -7.33 13.70
C LEU A 148 11.06 -7.33 15.24
N GLU A 149 12.25 -7.73 15.72
CA GLU A 149 12.50 -7.89 17.16
C GLU A 149 12.26 -6.59 17.95
N GLY A 150 11.48 -6.71 19.04
CA GLY A 150 11.15 -5.60 19.94
C GLY A 150 9.98 -4.73 19.46
N LEU A 151 9.39 -5.05 18.31
CA LEU A 151 8.15 -4.40 17.86
C LEU A 151 6.93 -5.09 18.49
N THR A 152 6.02 -4.29 19.03
CA THR A 152 4.66 -4.69 19.40
C THR A 152 3.67 -3.94 18.51
N ILE A 153 2.62 -4.61 18.03
CA ILE A 153 1.55 -3.97 17.26
C ILE A 153 0.27 -3.97 18.09
N GLU A 154 -0.36 -2.80 18.24
CA GLU A 154 -1.68 -2.67 18.85
C GLU A 154 -2.74 -2.47 17.77
N ILE A 155 -3.58 -3.48 17.52
CA ILE A 155 -4.64 -3.37 16.51
C ILE A 155 -5.78 -2.51 17.04
N LYS A 156 -6.11 -1.45 16.32
CA LYS A 156 -7.30 -0.60 16.54
C LYS A 156 -8.34 -0.86 15.45
N GLN A 157 -9.41 -1.53 15.84
CA GLN A 157 -10.56 -1.81 14.97
C GLN A 157 -11.65 -0.78 15.21
N VAL A 158 -12.13 -0.15 14.14
CA VAL A 158 -13.25 0.80 14.19
C VAL A 158 -14.20 0.59 13.02
N PRO A 159 -15.47 1.02 13.11
CA PRO A 159 -16.39 1.02 11.97
C PRO A 159 -15.82 1.81 10.79
N PHE A 160 -16.12 1.39 9.56
CA PHE A 160 -15.55 1.98 8.33
C PHE A 160 -15.62 3.52 8.27
N LYS A 161 -16.77 4.12 8.64
CA LYS A 161 -16.91 5.59 8.62
C LYS A 161 -15.93 6.29 9.58
N GLN A 162 -15.69 5.71 10.75
CA GLN A 162 -14.72 6.23 11.71
C GLN A 162 -13.30 6.03 11.19
N LYS A 163 -12.99 4.88 10.58
CA LYS A 163 -11.69 4.63 9.93
C LYS A 163 -11.38 5.69 8.87
N GLN A 164 -12.35 5.99 8.00
CA GLN A 164 -12.19 7.01 6.96
C GLN A 164 -11.96 8.41 7.54
N GLN A 165 -12.62 8.74 8.66
CA GLN A 165 -12.41 10.01 9.35
C GLN A 165 -10.99 10.11 9.90
N LEU A 166 -10.53 9.10 10.65
CA LEU A 166 -9.17 9.05 11.20
C LEU A 166 -8.12 9.09 10.09
N GLU A 167 -8.32 8.31 9.03
CA GLU A 167 -7.47 8.33 7.83
C GLU A 167 -7.39 9.73 7.21
N SER A 168 -8.53 10.41 7.00
CA SER A 168 -8.56 11.77 6.41
C SER A 168 -7.91 12.84 7.29
N GLN A 169 -7.82 12.59 8.60
CA GLN A 169 -7.17 13.46 9.56
C GLN A 169 -5.68 13.15 9.71
N GLY A 170 -5.22 12.00 9.19
CA GLY A 170 -3.87 11.50 9.41
C GLY A 170 -3.63 10.91 10.80
N ASP A 171 -4.71 10.61 11.54
CA ASP A 171 -4.69 10.06 12.89
C ASP A 171 -4.56 8.53 12.86
N PHE A 172 -3.39 8.08 12.41
CA PHE A 172 -2.96 6.68 12.40
C PHE A 172 -1.42 6.61 12.38
N GLU A 173 -0.88 5.45 12.70
CA GLU A 173 0.55 5.14 12.57
C GLU A 173 0.75 4.15 11.42
N LEU A 174 0.10 3.00 11.52
CA LEU A 174 -0.07 2.05 10.43
C LEU A 174 -1.56 1.92 10.11
N LEU A 175 -1.91 1.81 8.82
CA LEU A 175 -3.30 1.79 8.39
C LEU A 175 -3.53 0.74 7.30
N TYR A 176 -4.52 -0.12 7.50
CA TYR A 176 -5.07 -0.93 6.43
C TYR A 176 -6.03 -0.11 5.56
N SER A 177 -5.68 0.07 4.30
CA SER A 177 -6.51 0.80 3.33
C SER A 177 -6.52 0.10 1.98
N SER A 178 -7.32 0.65 1.08
CA SER A 178 -7.45 0.11 -0.26
C SER A 178 -7.86 1.20 -1.24
N TRP A 179 -7.51 1.00 -2.51
CA TRP A 179 -7.91 1.88 -3.60
C TRP A 179 -8.58 1.10 -4.71
N ILE A 180 -9.63 1.66 -5.29
CA ILE A 180 -10.33 1.11 -6.45
C ILE A 180 -10.06 2.08 -7.60
N ALA A 181 -9.66 1.55 -8.75
CA ALA A 181 -9.45 2.37 -9.94
C ALA A 181 -10.72 3.16 -10.32
N ASP A 182 -10.59 4.47 -10.47
CA ASP A 182 -11.66 5.35 -10.96
C ASP A 182 -11.74 5.32 -12.50
N TYR A 183 -10.61 5.09 -13.16
CA TYR A 183 -10.46 5.03 -14.62
C TYR A 183 -9.24 4.16 -15.00
N PRO A 184 -9.19 3.59 -16.23
CA PRO A 184 -8.15 2.62 -16.62
C PRO A 184 -6.84 3.29 -17.06
N ASP A 185 -6.21 4.05 -16.17
CA ASP A 185 -4.91 4.69 -16.37
C ASP A 185 -4.10 4.66 -15.05
N PRO A 186 -2.76 4.46 -15.09
CA PRO A 186 -1.94 4.41 -13.87
C PRO A 186 -2.09 5.63 -12.96
N LEU A 187 -2.44 6.79 -13.52
CA LEU A 187 -2.65 8.02 -12.77
C LEU A 187 -3.69 7.87 -11.66
N THR A 188 -4.74 7.05 -11.84
CA THR A 188 -5.79 6.88 -10.81
C THR A 188 -5.23 6.37 -9.49
N PHE A 189 -4.13 5.60 -9.53
CA PHE A 189 -3.40 5.19 -8.33
C PHE A 189 -2.34 6.23 -7.98
N LEU A 190 -1.47 6.58 -8.93
CA LEU A 190 -0.29 7.41 -8.63
C LEU A 190 -0.64 8.83 -8.17
N GLU A 191 -1.75 9.40 -8.62
CA GLU A 191 -2.18 10.73 -8.16
C GLU A 191 -2.50 10.75 -6.66
N THR A 192 -2.92 9.61 -6.08
CA THR A 192 -3.29 9.52 -4.66
C THR A 192 -2.12 9.79 -3.71
N PHE A 193 -0.88 9.63 -4.16
CA PHE A 193 0.33 9.91 -3.38
C PHE A 193 1.03 11.22 -3.74
N THR A 194 0.44 12.03 -4.62
CA THR A 194 0.89 13.42 -4.76
C THR A 194 0.65 14.18 -3.46
N THR A 195 1.30 15.33 -3.26
CA THR A 195 1.13 16.14 -2.03
C THR A 195 -0.32 16.58 -1.81
N THR A 196 -1.12 16.67 -2.89
CA THR A 196 -2.57 16.95 -2.85
C THR A 196 -3.45 15.71 -2.95
N GLY A 197 -2.84 14.54 -3.18
CA GLY A 197 -3.52 13.26 -3.28
C GLY A 197 -3.91 12.74 -1.90
N LYS A 198 -5.01 11.96 -1.86
CA LYS A 198 -5.60 11.47 -0.61
C LYS A 198 -4.60 10.76 0.30
N PHE A 199 -3.85 9.78 -0.20
CA PHE A 199 -2.90 9.04 0.63
C PHE A 199 -1.63 9.84 0.91
N GLY A 200 -1.17 10.66 -0.02
CA GLY A 200 -0.03 11.55 0.18
C GLY A 200 -0.29 12.53 1.32
N SER A 201 -1.42 13.26 1.27
CA SER A 201 -1.81 14.19 2.32
C SER A 201 -2.04 13.50 3.66
N ASN A 202 -2.71 12.36 3.66
CA ASN A 202 -3.09 11.65 4.89
C ASN A 202 -1.91 10.95 5.59
N SER A 203 -0.89 10.54 4.84
CA SER A 203 0.32 9.90 5.41
C SER A 203 1.42 10.92 5.74
N GLY A 204 1.30 12.15 5.24
CA GLY A 204 2.35 13.15 5.28
C GLY A 204 3.47 12.91 4.27
N TYR A 205 3.26 12.03 3.29
CA TYR A 205 4.22 11.79 2.22
C TYR A 205 4.39 13.03 1.33
N ASN A 206 5.64 13.44 1.12
CA ASN A 206 5.97 14.61 0.33
C ASN A 206 7.32 14.44 -0.37
N SER A 207 7.31 13.83 -1.55
CA SER A 207 8.50 13.68 -2.40
C SER A 207 8.45 14.62 -3.60
N ALA A 208 9.40 15.56 -3.66
CA ALA A 208 9.49 16.50 -4.77
C ALA A 208 9.75 15.79 -6.11
N GLU A 209 10.54 14.71 -6.08
CA GLU A 209 10.82 13.87 -7.25
C GLU A 209 9.56 13.14 -7.72
N TYR A 210 8.83 12.50 -6.80
CA TYR A 210 7.56 11.83 -7.11
C TYR A 210 6.56 12.77 -7.78
N ASN A 211 6.29 13.92 -7.16
CA ASN A 211 5.34 14.90 -7.70
C ASN A 211 5.77 15.40 -9.08
N LYS A 212 7.06 15.69 -9.26
CA LYS A 212 7.62 16.10 -10.56
C LYS A 212 7.39 15.02 -11.63
N LEU A 213 7.66 13.75 -11.33
CA LEU A 213 7.50 12.65 -12.29
C LEU A 213 6.03 12.44 -12.67
N VAL A 214 5.11 12.52 -11.71
CA VAL A 214 3.67 12.45 -11.96
C VAL A 214 3.21 13.63 -12.84
N ASP A 215 3.68 14.84 -12.57
CA ASP A 215 3.34 16.01 -13.40
C ASP A 215 3.97 15.96 -14.80
N GLU A 216 5.21 15.48 -14.94
CA GLU A 216 5.83 15.23 -16.24
C GLU A 216 5.04 14.19 -17.06
N ALA A 217 4.59 13.11 -16.41
CA ALA A 217 3.77 12.08 -17.05
C ALA A 217 2.45 12.65 -17.58
N LYS A 218 1.74 13.43 -16.76
CA LYS A 218 0.47 14.10 -17.13
C LYS A 218 0.62 15.06 -18.32
N ASN A 219 1.77 15.69 -18.48
CA ASN A 219 2.06 16.64 -19.57
C ASN A 219 2.80 16.00 -20.75
N SER A 220 2.99 14.69 -20.75
CA SER A 220 3.69 13.97 -21.81
C SER A 220 2.88 13.94 -23.11
N LEU A 221 3.57 14.06 -24.25
CA LEU A 221 2.95 14.08 -25.58
C LEU A 221 2.63 12.68 -26.14
N THR A 222 3.11 11.62 -25.49
CA THR A 222 2.90 10.23 -25.94
C THR A 222 2.64 9.33 -24.74
N LEU A 223 1.77 8.34 -24.92
CA LEU A 223 1.44 7.36 -23.88
C LEU A 223 2.68 6.63 -23.36
N ALA A 224 3.55 6.15 -24.26
CA ALA A 224 4.77 5.44 -23.88
C ALA A 224 5.72 6.27 -22.98
N ASN A 225 5.88 7.57 -23.25
CA ASN A 225 6.67 8.45 -22.39
C ASN A 225 5.93 8.77 -21.08
N SER A 226 4.61 8.93 -21.10
CA SER A 226 3.80 9.10 -19.88
C SER A 226 3.99 7.92 -18.95
N TRP A 227 3.81 6.70 -19.47
CA TRP A 227 3.96 5.46 -18.70
C TRP A 227 5.37 5.24 -18.18
N LYS A 228 6.43 5.56 -18.94
CA LYS A 228 7.79 5.52 -18.39
C LYS A 228 7.95 6.44 -17.17
N LYS A 229 7.37 7.64 -17.21
CA LYS A 229 7.40 8.58 -16.09
C LYS A 229 6.56 8.13 -14.91
N PHE A 230 5.41 7.52 -15.16
CA PHE A 230 4.63 6.84 -14.11
C PHE A 230 5.40 5.69 -13.47
N ALA A 231 6.14 4.90 -14.25
CA ALA A 231 6.96 3.80 -13.72
C ALA A 231 8.12 4.32 -12.85
N GLU A 232 8.78 5.41 -13.28
CA GLU A 232 9.76 6.12 -12.45
C GLU A 232 9.15 6.63 -11.14
N ALA A 233 7.95 7.24 -11.20
CA ALA A 233 7.25 7.75 -10.01
C ALA A 233 6.88 6.62 -9.05
N GLU A 234 6.29 5.54 -9.54
CA GLU A 234 5.90 4.39 -8.72
C GLU A 234 7.11 3.77 -8.01
N LYS A 235 8.24 3.66 -8.71
CA LYS A 235 9.48 3.17 -8.12
C LYS A 235 9.97 4.05 -6.98
N VAL A 236 9.91 5.38 -7.13
CA VAL A 236 10.24 6.32 -6.05
C VAL A 236 9.33 6.09 -4.84
N LEU A 237 8.01 6.02 -5.06
CA LEU A 237 7.04 5.78 -3.98
C LEU A 237 7.28 4.47 -3.22
N LEU A 238 7.53 3.38 -3.95
CA LEU A 238 7.76 2.05 -3.36
C LEU A 238 9.10 1.98 -2.62
N ASN A 239 10.13 2.70 -3.10
CA ASN A 239 11.41 2.85 -2.40
C ASN A 239 11.27 3.70 -1.14
N ASP A 240 10.48 4.77 -1.19
CA ASP A 240 10.19 5.61 -0.03
C ASP A 240 9.39 4.84 1.04
N ALA A 241 8.73 3.74 0.68
CA ALA A 241 8.03 2.79 1.56
C ALA A 241 6.92 3.41 2.44
N TYR A 242 6.30 4.52 2.00
CA TYR A 242 5.09 5.06 2.63
C TYR A 242 3.83 4.21 2.35
N ILE A 243 3.95 3.26 1.43
CA ILE A 243 2.96 2.24 1.12
C ILE A 243 3.63 0.88 1.02
N SER A 244 2.97 -0.12 1.60
CA SER A 244 3.24 -1.53 1.36
C SER A 244 2.02 -2.13 0.66
N PRO A 245 2.05 -2.33 -0.66
CA PRO A 245 1.02 -3.08 -1.37
C PRO A 245 0.92 -4.49 -0.78
N ILE A 246 -0.29 -5.02 -0.59
CA ILE A 246 -0.50 -6.35 0.00
C ILE A 246 -1.04 -7.31 -1.05
N TYR A 247 -2.14 -6.95 -1.71
CA TYR A 247 -2.75 -7.79 -2.74
C TYR A 247 -3.50 -6.97 -3.78
N GLN A 248 -3.56 -7.50 -4.99
CA GLN A 248 -4.52 -7.14 -6.01
C GLN A 248 -5.73 -8.06 -5.87
N SER A 249 -6.91 -7.47 -5.69
CA SER A 249 -8.12 -8.24 -5.44
C SER A 249 -8.59 -8.99 -6.68
N SER A 250 -9.15 -10.17 -6.42
CA SER A 250 -10.05 -10.86 -7.33
C SER A 250 -11.30 -11.28 -6.56
N SER A 251 -12.34 -11.70 -7.27
CA SER A 251 -13.61 -12.09 -6.66
C SER A 251 -14.10 -13.41 -7.22
N ALA A 252 -14.28 -14.38 -6.33
CA ALA A 252 -15.05 -15.59 -6.59
C ALA A 252 -16.50 -15.38 -6.10
N TYR A 253 -17.48 -15.59 -6.98
CA TYR A 253 -18.90 -15.48 -6.63
C TYR A 253 -19.70 -16.58 -7.31
N LEU A 254 -20.84 -16.91 -6.71
CA LEU A 254 -21.82 -17.84 -7.29
C LEU A 254 -22.93 -17.01 -7.95
N GLU A 255 -23.11 -17.20 -9.26
CA GLU A 255 -24.23 -16.64 -9.99
C GLU A 255 -25.27 -17.73 -10.25
N LYS A 256 -26.55 -17.42 -10.01
CA LYS A 256 -27.64 -18.34 -10.33
C LYS A 256 -27.69 -18.52 -11.84
N SER A 257 -27.70 -19.76 -12.33
CA SER A 257 -27.91 -20.04 -13.75
C SER A 257 -29.21 -19.40 -14.23
N THR A 258 -29.11 -18.57 -15.26
CA THR A 258 -30.24 -17.90 -15.92
C THR A 258 -31.08 -18.88 -16.72
#